data_AF-W1IU49-F1
#
_entry.id   AF-W1IU49-F1
#
_cell.length_a   1.000
_cell.length_b   1.000
_cell.length_c   1.000
_cell.angle_alpha   90.00
_cell.angle_beta   90.00
_cell.angle_gamma   90.00
#
_symmetry.space_group_name_H-M   'P 1'
#
loop_
_entity.id
_entity.type
_entity.pdbx_description
1 polymer ?
#
loop_
_entity_poly.entity_id
_entity_poly.type
_entity_poly.pdbx_seq_one_letter_code
_entity_poly.pdbx_strand_id
1 'polypeptide(L)' 'MSKDEKIKKNIIPPSLLEYISNNCDANDRQCILQTLNHVNKLMKKSIKEEVPISKDNVTSNNKEKIAESESH' A
#
# COMPACT_ATOMS: atom_id res chain seq x y z
N MET A 1 16.11 -3.78 -19.49
CA MET A 1 16.27 -4.56 -18.24
C MET A 1 15.43 -3.87 -17.17
N SER A 2 14.20 -4.34 -16.98
CA SER A 2 13.29 -3.78 -15.97
C SER A 2 13.47 -4.55 -14.68
N LYS A 3 14.06 -3.90 -13.68
CA LYS A 3 13.98 -4.33 -12.28
C LYS A 3 13.34 -3.18 -11.50
N ASP A 4 12.04 -3.01 -11.72
CA ASP A 4 11.17 -2.39 -10.72
C ASP A 4 11.00 -3.38 -9.58
N GLU A 5 12.11 -3.72 -8.93
CA GLU A 5 12.09 -4.31 -7.61
C GLU A 5 11.46 -3.22 -6.76
N LYS A 6 10.16 -3.35 -6.47
CA LYS A 6 9.41 -2.44 -5.61
C LYS A 6 10.17 -2.40 -4.30
N ILE A 7 11.11 -1.47 -4.17
CA ILE A 7 11.75 -1.11 -2.92
C ILE A 7 10.55 -0.71 -2.06
N LYS A 8 10.11 -1.62 -1.18
CA LYS A 8 9.15 -1.29 -0.14
C LYS A 8 9.79 -0.11 0.55
N LYS A 9 9.27 1.08 0.30
CA LYS A 9 9.77 2.30 0.91
C LYS A 9 9.58 2.07 2.39
N ASN A 10 10.66 1.72 3.09
CA ASN A 10 10.66 1.50 4.53
C ASN A 10 10.54 2.88 5.17
N ILE A 11 9.34 3.45 5.09
CA ILE A 11 9.00 4.71 5.73
C ILE A 11 9.05 4.45 7.22
N ILE A 12 9.85 5.22 7.94
CA ILE A 12 9.91 5.19 9.39
C ILE A 12 8.48 5.44 9.94
N PRO A 13 7.94 4.58 10.82
CA PRO A 13 6.61 4.79 11.38
C PRO A 13 6.50 6.15 12.11
N PRO A 14 5.41 6.91 11.92
CA PRO A 14 5.18 8.16 12.65
C PRO A 14 5.28 8.00 14.16
N SER A 15 4.79 6.88 14.70
CA SER A 15 4.86 6.58 16.13
C SER A 15 6.29 6.49 16.67
N LEU A 16 7.24 6.01 15.86
CA LEU A 16 8.65 5.99 16.25
C LEU A 16 9.23 7.40 16.29
N LEU A 17 8.91 8.25 15.30
CA LEU A 17 9.34 9.65 15.29
C LEU A 17 8.73 10.45 16.44
N GLU A 18 7.47 10.18 16.80
CA GLU A 18 6.82 10.78 17.97
C GLU A 18 7.51 10.38 19.27
N TYR A 19 7.81 9.10 19.45
CA TYR A 19 8.59 8.61 20.59
C TYR A 19 9.94 9.32 20.68
N ILE A 20 10.71 9.38 19.58
CA ILE A 20 12.02 10.03 19.58
C ILE A 20 11.88 11.52 19.92
N SER A 21 10.87 12.21 19.37
CA SER A 21 10.66 13.65 19.63
C SER A 21 10.36 14.00 21.09
N ASN A 22 9.91 13.02 21.87
CA ASN A 22 9.65 13.14 23.30
C ASN A 22 10.85 12.73 24.16
N ASN A 23 11.87 12.10 23.57
CA ASN A 23 13.01 11.51 24.28
C ASN A 23 14.37 11.99 23.73
N CYS A 24 14.39 13.08 22.96
CA CYS A 24 15.60 13.67 22.39
C CYS A 24 15.88 15.07 22.97
N ASP A 25 17.09 15.56 22.73
CA ASP A 25 17.46 16.92 23.10
C ASP A 25 16.68 17.96 22.29
N ALA A 26 16.56 19.18 22.84
CA ALA A 26 15.84 20.28 22.22
C ALA A 26 16.42 20.65 20.84
N ASN A 27 17.72 20.47 20.64
CA ASN A 27 18.41 20.74 19.38
C ASN A 27 17.95 19.79 18.26
N ASP A 28 17.75 18.51 18.57
CA ASP A 28 17.36 17.49 17.60
C ASP A 28 15.85 17.46 17.37
N ARG A 29 15.08 17.89 18.38
CA ARG A 29 13.62 17.83 18.38
C ARG A 29 13.00 18.52 17.17
N GLN A 30 13.54 19.65 16.74
CA GLN A 30 13.01 20.39 15.59
C GLN A 30 13.12 19.57 14.29
N CYS A 31 14.27 18.93 14.05
CA CYS A 31 14.52 18.07 12.90
C CYS A 31 13.59 16.85 12.89
N ILE A 32 13.39 16.25 14.07
CA ILE A 32 12.49 15.09 14.23
C ILE A 32 11.04 15.49 13.95
N LEU A 33 10.58 16.63 14.47
CA LEU A 33 9.22 17.13 14.22
C LEU A 33 8.99 17.47 12.74
N GLN A 34 9.99 18.02 12.04
CA GLN A 34 9.93 18.26 10.61
C GLN A 34 9.78 16.95 9.83
N THR A 35 10.58 15.93 10.20
CA THR A 35 10.50 14.59 9.61
C THR A 35 9.15 13.94 9.88
N LEU A 36 8.64 14.01 11.10
CA LEU A 36 7.32 13.50 11.48
C LEU A 36 6.20 14.12 10.64
N ASN A 37 6.22 15.44 10.47
CA ASN A 37 5.25 16.15 9.63
C ASN A 37 5.34 15.69 8.17
N HIS A 38 6.55 15.49 7.64
CA HIS A 38 6.76 14.99 6.29
C HIS A 38 6.19 13.58 6.10
N VAL A 39 6.52 12.65 7.00
CA VAL A 39 6.02 11.28 6.97
C VAL A 39 4.50 11.24 7.06
N ASN A 40 3.89 12.02 7.95
CA ASN A 40 2.43 12.11 8.06
C ASN A 40 1.77 12.57 6.75
N LYS A 41 2.38 13.51 6.04
CA LYS A 41 1.90 13.95 4.71
C LYS A 41 2.06 12.86 3.66
N LEU A 42 3.16 12.11 3.68
CA LEU A 42 3.38 10.99 2.76
C LEU A 42 2.34 9.88 2.96
N MET A 43 2.07 9.48 4.19
CA MET A 43 1.06 8.45 4.49
C MET A 43 -0.35 8.90 4.07
N LYS A 44 -0.71 10.16 4.31
CA LYS A 44 -1.99 10.73 3.84
C LYS A 44 -2.12 10.77 2.31
N LYS A 45 -1.01 10.97 1.59
CA LYS A 45 -0.97 10.98 0.11
C LYS A 45 -1.00 9.57 -0.47
N SER A 46 -0.28 8.62 0.12
CA SER A 46 -0.23 7.22 -0.33
C SER A 46 -1.62 6.57 -0.35
N ILE A 47 -2.49 6.92 0.59
CA ILE A 47 -3.88 6.44 0.63
C ILE A 47 -4.70 6.90 -0.59
N LYS A 48 -4.32 8.01 -1.24
CA LYS A 48 -5.03 8.57 -2.41
C LYS A 48 -4.54 8.01 -3.75
N GLU A 49 -3.34 7.43 -3.81
CA GLU A 49 -2.73 6.93 -5.06
C GLU A 49 -2.98 5.43 -5.30
N GLU A 50 -3.48 4.69 -4.31
CA GLU A 50 -3.92 3.30 -4.48
C GLU A 50 -5.46 3.18 -4.53
N VAL A 51 -6.05 3.58 -5.64
CA VAL A 51 -7.28 2.94 -6.13
C VAL A 51 -7.23 2.78 -7.65
N PRO A 52 -6.51 1.78 -8.20
CA PRO A 52 -6.94 1.16 -9.44
C PRO A 52 -7.87 0.01 -9.04
N ILE A 53 -9.17 0.28 -8.91
CA ILE A 53 -10.15 -0.80 -9.09
C ILE A 53 -10.08 -1.15 -10.57
N SER A 54 -9.21 -2.10 -10.91
CA SER A 54 -9.30 -2.85 -12.16
C SER A 54 -10.55 -3.73 -12.07
N LYS A 55 -11.72 -3.16 -12.34
CA LYS A 55 -12.82 -3.92 -12.91
C LYS A 55 -12.40 -4.15 -14.35
N ASP A 56 -11.88 -5.33 -14.65
CA ASP A 56 -12.10 -5.98 -15.94
C ASP A 56 -11.61 -7.42 -15.86
N ASN A 57 -12.51 -8.32 -16.27
CA ASN A 57 -12.32 -9.75 -16.58
C ASN A 57 -12.43 -10.75 -15.42
N VAL A 58 -13.62 -10.85 -14.82
CA VAL A 58 -14.18 -12.20 -14.55
C VAL A 58 -14.70 -12.72 -15.89
N THR A 59 -13.84 -13.42 -16.62
CA THR A 59 -14.17 -14.10 -17.86
C THR A 59 -15.21 -15.18 -17.55
N SER A 60 -16.47 -14.90 -17.89
CA SER A 60 -17.52 -15.91 -17.99
C SER A 60 -17.39 -16.62 -19.32
N ASN A 61 -16.84 -17.82 -19.32
CA ASN A 61 -16.91 -18.74 -20.45
C ASN A 61 -16.63 -20.18 -20.01
N ASN A 62 -17.68 -20.87 -19.60
CA ASN A 62 -17.80 -22.31 -19.80
C ASN A 62 -19.17 -22.63 -20.43
N LYS A 63 -19.20 -22.64 -21.76
CA LYS A 63 -20.22 -23.35 -22.52
C LYS A 63 -19.51 -24.31 -23.46
N GLU A 64 -19.45 -25.58 -23.09
CA GLU A 64 -19.44 -26.66 -24.05
C GLU A 64 -20.34 -27.80 -23.54
N LYS A 65 -21.29 -28.17 -24.40
CA LYS A 65 -22.24 -29.28 -24.27
C LYS A 65 -21.49 -30.59 -24.49
N ILE A 66 -21.80 -31.63 -23.73
CA ILE A 66 -21.95 -32.99 -24.28
C ILE A 66 -23.21 -33.59 -23.65
N ALA A 67 -24.08 -34.08 -24.52
CA ALA A 67 -25.28 -34.83 -24.18
C ALA A 67 -24.91 -36.30 -23.97
N GLU A 68 -25.41 -36.95 -22.93
CA GLU A 68 -25.67 -38.38 -22.98
C GLU A 68 -26.84 -38.74 -22.04
N SER A 69 -27.70 -39.56 -22.59
CA SER A 69 -28.92 -40.18 -22.09
C SER A 69 -28.74 -40.98 -20.81
N GLU A 70 -29.77 -41.03 -19.95
CA GLU A 70 -30.19 -42.29 -19.31
C GLU A 70 -31.62 -42.22 -18.77
N SER A 71 -32.29 -43.36 -18.86
CA SER A 71 -33.70 -43.63 -18.57
C SER A 71 -33.95 -43.84 -17.08
N HIS A 72 -35.14 -43.48 -16.60
CA HIS A 72 -36.07 -44.39 -15.89
C HIS A 72 -37.38 -43.69 -15.53
#